data_AF-A0A7Y4ZEU1-F1
#
_entry.id   AF-A0A7Y4ZEU1-F1
#
_cell.length_a   1.000
_cell.length_b   1.000
_cell.length_c   1.000
_cell.angle_alpha   90.00
_cell.angle_beta   90.00
_cell.angle_gamma   90.00
#
_symmetry.space_group_name_H-M   'P 1'
#
loop_
_entity.id
_entity.type
_entity.pdbx_description
1 polymer ?
#
loop_
_entity_poly.entity_id
_entity_poly.type
_entity_poly.pdbx_seq_one_letter_code
_entity_poly.pdbx_strand_id
1 'polypeptide(L)'
;MLRAGEIKGTISDQFRDVGQLVQQRPQVLSPFAAVLAVPGASQALAVGTVASGEMPLPSVKFNNLAPNDPIGYANTFSANKIIQQEYSGKLNYVVNTDSKLILGKSPHISLSGGADVFAAGEAKFVNGQLKYINNDSGHYKPSGATAETSATNAFSNAGFNSLNKYFEKH
;
A
#
# COMPACT_ATOMS: atom_id res chain seq x y z
N MET A 1 4.57 63.59 -21.74
CA MET A 1 3.53 64.09 -20.81
C MET A 1 2.27 63.29 -21.02
N LEU A 2 1.77 62.59 -19.99
CA LEU A 2 0.35 62.44 -19.61
C LEU A 2 0.21 61.22 -18.68
N ARG A 3 -0.22 61.53 -17.44
CA ARG A 3 -0.73 60.60 -16.43
C ARG A 3 -2.20 60.30 -16.72
N ALA A 4 -2.64 59.10 -16.35
CA ALA A 4 -3.97 58.77 -15.81
C ALA A 4 -3.85 57.33 -15.25
N GLY A 5 -4.20 56.94 -14.02
CA GLY A 5 -5.05 57.57 -13.02
C GLY A 5 -6.51 57.15 -13.20
N GLU A 6 -7.00 56.18 -12.41
CA GLU A 6 -8.25 56.19 -11.62
C GLU A 6 -8.80 54.77 -11.31
N ILE A 7 -8.68 54.29 -10.04
CA ILE A 7 -9.67 54.14 -8.92
C ILE A 7 -10.85 53.16 -9.09
N LYS A 8 -11.04 52.26 -8.11
CA LYS A 8 -12.06 52.33 -7.02
C LYS A 8 -12.22 50.97 -6.30
N GLY A 9 -12.44 50.98 -4.98
CA GLY A 9 -13.15 49.89 -4.30
C GLY A 9 -12.66 49.51 -2.89
N THR A 10 -13.09 50.27 -1.89
CA THR A 10 -12.98 50.03 -0.43
C THR A 10 -13.80 48.81 0.03
N ILE A 11 -13.27 47.93 0.89
CA ILE A 11 -14.06 47.22 1.92
C ILE A 11 -13.23 47.04 3.20
N SER A 12 -13.87 47.39 4.31
CA SER A 12 -13.38 47.57 5.67
C SER A 12 -12.99 46.29 6.42
N ASP A 13 -12.07 46.49 7.37
CA ASP A 13 -11.89 45.67 8.58
C ASP A 13 -13.20 45.43 9.33
N GLN A 14 -13.55 44.17 9.57
CA GLN A 14 -14.25 43.74 10.77
C GLN A 14 -13.72 42.39 11.24
N PHE A 15 -12.87 42.45 12.26
CA PHE A 15 -12.49 41.31 13.10
C PHE A 15 -13.70 40.86 13.93
N ARG A 16 -14.13 39.61 13.78
CA ARG A 16 -14.66 38.81 14.89
C ARG A 16 -14.32 37.32 14.70
N ASP A 17 -13.41 36.90 15.56
CA ASP A 17 -13.07 35.53 15.97
C ASP A 17 -14.32 34.74 16.42
N VAL A 18 -14.47 33.51 15.91
CA VAL A 18 -14.91 32.32 16.66
C VAL A 18 -14.70 31.05 15.82
N GLY A 19 -13.94 30.09 16.36
CA GLY A 19 -14.29 28.66 16.23
C GLY A 19 -13.47 27.82 15.25
N GLN A 20 -12.54 27.05 15.82
CA GLN A 20 -11.68 26.04 15.22
C GLN A 20 -12.42 24.89 14.49
N LEU A 21 -11.84 24.42 13.36
CA LEU A 21 -11.55 23.01 13.07
C LEU A 21 -10.85 22.88 11.70
N VAL A 22 -9.53 23.09 11.69
CA VAL A 22 -8.66 22.65 10.60
C VAL A 22 -7.98 21.37 11.07
N GLN A 23 -8.44 20.21 10.59
CA GLN A 23 -7.71 18.96 10.73
C GLN A 23 -6.41 19.05 9.93
N GLN A 24 -5.33 19.38 10.64
CA GLN A 24 -3.98 19.37 10.11
C GLN A 24 -3.52 17.92 9.92
N ARG A 25 -3.10 17.60 8.70
CA ARG A 25 -2.41 16.36 8.34
C ARG A 25 -1.06 16.30 9.08
N PRO A 26 -0.68 15.18 9.71
CA PRO A 26 0.68 15.04 10.21
C PRO A 26 1.65 14.80 9.05
N GLN A 27 2.63 15.71 8.92
CA GLN A 27 3.84 15.54 8.12
C GLN A 27 4.76 14.57 8.89
N VAL A 28 5.02 13.38 8.35
CA VAL A 28 5.98 12.44 8.97
C VAL A 28 7.36 12.72 8.39
N LEU A 29 8.18 13.44 9.16
CA LEU A 29 9.63 13.50 8.95
C LEU A 29 10.26 12.14 9.30
N SER A 30 11.04 11.58 8.38
CA SER A 30 12.02 10.53 8.69
C SER A 30 13.28 11.15 9.33
N PRO A 31 13.84 10.57 10.41
CA PRO A 31 15.23 10.80 10.74
C PRO A 31 16.09 9.57 10.40
N PHE A 32 17.15 9.82 9.63
CA PHE A 32 18.35 8.98 9.66
C PHE A 32 18.94 9.04 11.08
N ALA A 33 19.20 7.89 11.70
CA ALA A 33 19.97 7.81 12.94
C ALA A 33 21.22 6.94 12.72
N ALA A 34 22.38 7.59 12.76
CA ALA A 34 23.68 6.97 12.86
C ALA A 34 23.86 6.34 14.25
N VAL A 35 24.39 5.12 14.32
CA VAL A 35 24.70 4.43 15.57
C VAL A 35 26.20 4.61 15.88
N LEU A 36 26.50 5.34 16.96
CA LEU A 36 27.80 5.33 17.64
C LEU A 36 27.65 4.42 18.88
N ALA A 37 28.41 3.33 18.92
CA ALA A 37 28.43 2.38 20.02
C ALA A 37 29.41 2.83 21.13
N VAL A 38 29.01 2.70 22.39
CA VAL A 38 29.89 2.71 23.57
C VAL A 38 29.52 1.53 24.47
N PRO A 39 30.47 0.72 24.98
CA PRO A 39 30.15 -0.44 25.80
C PRO A 39 30.22 -0.14 27.32
N GLY A 40 29.28 -0.73 28.08
CA GLY A 40 29.46 -1.05 29.50
C GLY A 40 28.55 -0.32 30.50
N ALA A 41 27.52 -1.01 31.00
CA ALA A 41 27.10 -1.05 32.41
C ALA A 41 25.81 -1.89 32.55
N SER A 42 25.83 -2.84 33.48
CA SER A 42 24.71 -3.74 33.79
C SER A 42 23.78 -3.16 34.86
N GLN A 43 22.51 -3.60 34.77
CA GLN A 43 21.48 -3.75 35.80
C GLN A 43 20.28 -2.77 35.80
N ALA A 44 19.17 -3.35 35.30
CA ALA A 44 17.78 -3.31 35.74
C ALA A 44 17.13 -1.96 36.12
N LEU A 45 16.07 -1.60 35.38
CA LEU A 45 14.75 -1.21 35.89
C LEU A 45 13.78 -1.18 34.70
N ALA A 46 12.64 -1.88 34.82
CA ALA A 46 11.63 -1.98 33.78
C ALA A 46 11.07 -0.59 33.44
N VAL A 47 11.28 -0.14 32.20
CA VAL A 47 10.60 0.99 31.59
C VAL A 47 10.00 0.46 30.29
N GLY A 48 8.67 0.63 30.17
CA GLY A 48 7.86 0.05 29.11
C GLY A 48 8.47 0.27 27.73
N THR A 49 8.68 -0.84 27.02
CA THR A 49 8.87 -0.84 25.58
C THR A 49 7.64 -0.19 24.95
N VAL A 50 7.76 1.07 24.57
CA VAL A 50 6.91 1.64 23.52
C VAL A 50 7.28 0.89 22.25
N ALA A 51 6.55 -0.18 21.98
CA ALA A 51 6.51 -0.77 20.66
C ALA A 51 6.09 0.37 19.71
N SER A 52 6.98 0.73 18.78
CA SER A 52 6.64 1.54 17.63
C SER A 52 5.37 0.93 17.02
N GLY A 53 4.26 1.65 17.15
CA GLY A 53 2.93 1.15 16.87
C GLY A 53 2.70 0.90 15.39
N GLU A 54 3.16 -0.23 14.88
CA GLU A 54 2.39 -0.95 13.88
C GLU A 54 1.23 -1.62 14.62
N MET A 55 0.08 -0.95 14.69
CA MET A 55 -1.14 -1.70 14.91
C MET A 55 -1.27 -2.67 13.74
N PRO A 56 -1.24 -4.00 13.96
CA PRO A 56 -1.63 -4.93 12.92
C PRO A 56 -3.11 -4.62 12.67
N LEU A 57 -3.41 -4.02 11.52
CA LEU A 57 -4.81 -3.93 11.09
C LEU A 57 -5.38 -5.35 11.12
N PRO A 58 -6.60 -5.56 11.65
CA PRO A 58 -7.25 -6.86 11.56
C PRO A 58 -7.26 -7.24 10.08
N SER A 59 -6.45 -8.24 9.74
CA SER A 59 -6.28 -8.65 8.36
C SER A 59 -7.48 -9.49 8.00
N VAL A 60 -8.54 -8.82 7.52
CA VAL A 60 -9.74 -9.49 7.01
C VAL A 60 -9.28 -10.41 5.88
N LYS A 61 -9.57 -11.70 6.05
CA LYS A 61 -9.33 -12.70 5.02
C LYS A 61 -10.52 -12.74 4.06
N PHE A 62 -10.24 -12.92 2.79
CA PHE A 62 -11.21 -13.16 1.74
C PHE A 62 -11.19 -14.65 1.43
N ASN A 63 -12.35 -15.28 1.61
CA ASN A 63 -12.49 -16.71 1.44
C ASN A 63 -12.47 -17.08 -0.05
N ASN A 64 -11.99 -18.29 -0.36
CA ASN A 64 -12.17 -18.85 -1.69
C ASN A 64 -13.66 -19.12 -1.97
N LEU A 65 -14.22 -18.41 -2.95
CA LEU A 65 -15.63 -18.50 -3.34
C LEU A 65 -15.90 -19.63 -4.35
N ALA A 66 -14.88 -20.28 -4.89
CA ALA A 66 -15.02 -21.45 -5.76
C ALA A 66 -14.08 -22.60 -5.33
N PRO A 67 -14.32 -23.22 -4.16
CA PRO A 67 -13.46 -24.27 -3.61
C PRO A 67 -13.40 -25.57 -4.45
N ASN A 68 -14.36 -25.76 -5.37
CA ASN A 68 -14.40 -26.93 -6.26
C ASN A 68 -13.69 -26.71 -7.59
N ASP A 69 -13.22 -25.48 -7.87
CA ASP A 69 -12.47 -25.21 -9.10
C ASP A 69 -11.11 -25.90 -9.05
N PRO A 70 -10.62 -26.43 -10.18
CA PRO A 70 -9.37 -27.16 -10.22
C PRO A 70 -8.18 -26.27 -9.86
N ILE A 71 -7.38 -26.71 -8.89
CA ILE A 71 -6.11 -26.07 -8.52
C ILE A 71 -5.02 -26.65 -9.43
N GLY A 72 -4.54 -25.82 -10.35
CA GLY A 72 -3.44 -26.17 -11.25
C GLY A 72 -2.08 -25.74 -10.71
N TYR A 73 -1.01 -26.08 -11.45
CA TYR A 73 0.33 -25.58 -11.15
C TYR A 73 0.41 -24.05 -11.30
N ALA A 74 1.08 -23.41 -10.35
CA ALA A 74 1.32 -21.97 -10.35
C ALA A 74 2.54 -21.61 -11.20
N ASN A 75 2.34 -20.87 -12.29
CA ASN A 75 3.41 -20.24 -13.06
C ASN A 75 3.72 -18.87 -12.44
N THR A 76 4.69 -18.86 -11.52
CA THR A 76 5.01 -17.69 -10.70
C THR A 76 6.19 -16.88 -11.23
N PHE A 77 6.21 -15.60 -10.84
CA PHE A 77 7.23 -14.62 -11.19
C PHE A 77 7.78 -14.03 -9.89
N SER A 78 9.10 -14.06 -9.72
CA SER A 78 9.72 -13.33 -8.61
C SER A 78 9.75 -11.83 -8.91
N ALA A 79 9.63 -11.00 -7.86
CA ALA A 79 9.73 -9.56 -7.99
C ALA A 79 11.07 -9.13 -8.60
N ASN A 80 12.18 -9.75 -8.15
CA ASN A 80 13.51 -9.51 -8.70
C ASN A 80 13.58 -9.78 -10.21
N LYS A 81 12.94 -10.86 -10.70
CA LYS A 81 12.89 -11.14 -12.14
C LYS A 81 12.13 -10.06 -12.90
N ILE A 82 11.01 -9.57 -12.37
CA ILE A 82 10.23 -8.49 -12.98
C ILE A 82 11.08 -7.21 -13.11
N ILE A 83 11.78 -6.84 -12.03
CA ILE A 83 12.58 -5.62 -11.96
C ILE A 83 13.81 -5.74 -12.87
N GLN A 84 14.61 -6.79 -12.71
CA GLN A 84 15.90 -6.94 -13.41
C GLN A 84 15.77 -7.20 -14.91
N GLN A 85 14.68 -7.84 -15.33
CA GLN A 85 14.42 -8.12 -16.75
C GLN A 85 13.46 -7.09 -17.38
N GLU A 86 13.18 -5.99 -16.66
CA GLU A 86 12.32 -4.91 -17.13
C GLU A 86 10.98 -5.41 -17.69
N TYR A 87 10.38 -6.39 -17.00
CA TYR A 87 9.17 -7.05 -17.50
C TYR A 87 8.03 -6.05 -17.74
N SER A 88 7.36 -6.23 -18.88
CA SER A 88 6.18 -5.46 -19.27
C SER A 88 5.01 -6.40 -19.53
N GLY A 89 3.89 -6.21 -18.84
CA GLY A 89 2.74 -7.11 -18.94
C GLY A 89 1.84 -7.07 -17.72
N LYS A 90 0.74 -7.82 -17.81
CA LYS A 90 -0.20 -8.02 -16.71
C LYS A 90 0.10 -9.36 -16.05
N LEU A 91 0.05 -9.39 -14.73
CA LEU A 91 0.13 -10.60 -13.92
C LEU A 91 -1.01 -10.60 -12.93
N ASN A 92 -1.52 -11.79 -12.64
CA ASN A 92 -2.35 -12.00 -11.47
C ASN A 92 -1.46 -11.94 -10.23
N TYR A 93 -2.04 -11.50 -9.11
CA TYR A 93 -1.38 -11.57 -7.82
C TYR A 93 -2.31 -12.12 -6.74
N VAL A 94 -1.68 -12.70 -5.73
CA VAL A 94 -2.30 -13.06 -4.45
C VAL A 94 -1.38 -12.56 -3.33
N VAL A 95 -1.97 -12.01 -2.28
CA VAL A 95 -1.31 -11.84 -0.99
C VAL A 95 -1.84 -12.94 -0.08
N ASN A 96 -0.99 -13.94 0.19
CA ASN A 96 -1.39 -15.11 0.98
C ASN A 96 -1.53 -14.77 2.47
N THR A 97 -1.95 -15.75 3.29
CA THR A 97 -2.12 -15.57 4.74
C THR A 97 -0.81 -15.36 5.52
N ASP A 98 0.34 -15.54 4.88
CA ASP A 98 1.66 -15.18 5.44
C ASP A 98 2.09 -13.76 5.03
N SER A 99 1.17 -12.98 4.45
CA SER A 99 1.42 -11.65 3.89
C SER A 99 2.46 -11.62 2.75
N LYS A 100 2.71 -12.77 2.10
CA LYS A 100 3.62 -12.87 0.96
C LYS A 100 2.91 -12.55 -0.34
N LEU A 101 3.56 -11.73 -1.17
CA LEU A 101 3.13 -11.47 -2.54
C LEU A 101 3.52 -12.64 -3.45
N ILE A 102 2.53 -13.23 -4.10
CA ILE A 102 2.70 -14.24 -5.15
C ILE A 102 2.20 -13.64 -6.46
N LEU A 103 3.09 -13.54 -7.45
CA LEU A 103 2.78 -13.01 -8.79
C LEU A 103 2.82 -14.14 -9.80
N GLY A 104 1.92 -14.15 -10.79
CA GLY A 104 1.94 -15.17 -11.82
C GLY A 104 0.98 -14.98 -12.98
N LYS A 105 1.08 -15.87 -13.96
CA LYS A 105 0.13 -15.95 -15.09
C LYS A 105 -1.02 -16.93 -14.83
N SER A 106 -0.93 -17.73 -13.77
CA SER A 106 -1.97 -18.68 -13.40
C SER A 106 -3.19 -17.97 -12.77
N PRO A 107 -4.38 -18.61 -12.77
CA PRO A 107 -5.55 -18.13 -12.03
C PRO A 107 -5.25 -17.92 -10.54
N HIS A 108 -5.98 -17.01 -9.88
CA HIS A 108 -5.76 -16.68 -8.46
C HIS A 108 -5.83 -17.90 -7.54
N ILE A 109 -6.80 -18.79 -7.78
CA ILE A 109 -6.95 -20.03 -7.00
C ILE A 109 -5.72 -20.96 -7.09
N SER A 110 -5.07 -21.01 -8.26
CA SER A 110 -3.82 -21.77 -8.42
C SER A 110 -2.64 -21.08 -7.74
N LEU A 111 -2.59 -19.74 -7.73
CA LEU A 111 -1.54 -18.97 -7.05
C LEU A 111 -1.63 -19.08 -5.52
N SER A 112 -2.83 -19.17 -4.97
CA SER A 112 -3.08 -19.34 -3.53
C SER A 112 -3.04 -20.80 -3.07
N GLY A 113 -3.10 -21.76 -4.00
CA GLY A 113 -3.32 -23.17 -3.66
C GLY A 113 -4.70 -23.42 -3.03
N GLY A 114 -5.70 -22.63 -3.40
CA GLY A 114 -7.07 -22.72 -2.89
C GLY A 114 -7.31 -22.11 -1.52
N ALA A 115 -6.27 -21.65 -0.82
CA ALA A 115 -6.37 -21.04 0.50
C ALA A 115 -7.03 -19.64 0.45
N ASP A 116 -7.49 -19.17 1.60
CA ASP A 116 -7.94 -17.79 1.78
C ASP A 116 -6.78 -16.80 1.54
N VAL A 117 -7.12 -15.55 1.22
CA VAL A 117 -6.15 -14.52 0.85
C VAL A 117 -6.43 -13.21 1.58
N PHE A 118 -5.42 -12.36 1.76
CA PHE A 118 -5.62 -10.99 2.21
C PHE A 118 -5.92 -10.02 1.07
N ALA A 119 -5.45 -10.33 -0.13
CA ALA A 119 -5.78 -9.60 -1.36
C ALA A 119 -5.51 -10.49 -2.59
N ALA A 120 -6.19 -10.18 -3.69
CA ALA A 120 -6.00 -10.83 -4.98
C ALA A 120 -6.49 -9.91 -6.09
N GLY A 121 -5.88 -9.98 -7.26
CA GLY A 121 -6.30 -9.18 -8.42
C GLY A 121 -5.29 -9.20 -9.55
N GLU A 122 -5.24 -8.14 -10.34
CA GLU A 122 -4.31 -7.95 -11.44
C GLU A 122 -3.34 -6.80 -11.13
N ALA A 123 -2.07 -6.97 -11.47
CA ALA A 123 -1.07 -5.91 -11.48
C ALA A 123 -0.47 -5.76 -12.88
N LYS A 124 -0.30 -4.50 -13.31
CA LYS A 124 0.37 -4.18 -14.57
C LYS A 124 1.77 -3.68 -14.30
N PHE A 125 2.69 -4.16 -15.12
CA PHE A 125 4.08 -3.72 -15.13
C PHE A 125 4.44 -3.12 -16.49
N VAL A 126 5.33 -2.13 -16.46
CA VAL A 126 5.94 -1.49 -17.63
C VAL A 126 7.42 -1.26 -17.30
N ASN A 127 8.32 -1.86 -18.08
CA ASN A 127 9.77 -1.79 -17.91
C ASN A 127 10.20 -2.12 -16.46
N GLY A 128 9.63 -3.18 -15.88
CA GLY A 128 9.91 -3.62 -14.51
C GLY A 128 9.25 -2.78 -13.41
N GLN A 129 8.57 -1.68 -13.78
CA GLN A 129 7.88 -0.81 -12.83
C GLN A 129 6.42 -1.19 -12.70
N LEU A 130 5.93 -1.23 -11.46
CA LEU A 130 4.51 -1.36 -11.18
C LEU A 130 3.75 -0.14 -11.70
N LYS A 131 2.73 -0.34 -12.52
CA LYS A 131 1.90 0.72 -13.10
C LYS A 131 0.56 0.86 -12.37
N TYR A 132 -0.12 -0.25 -12.11
CA TYR A 132 -1.32 -0.29 -11.30
C TYR A 132 -1.48 -1.63 -10.60
N ILE A 133 -2.32 -1.62 -9.56
CA ILE A 133 -2.87 -2.76 -8.85
C ILE A 133 -4.40 -2.61 -8.86
N ASN A 134 -5.14 -3.69 -9.08
CA ASN A 134 -6.57 -3.72 -8.80
C ASN A 134 -6.93 -4.96 -7.98
N ASN A 135 -8.20 -5.11 -7.62
CA ASN A 135 -8.76 -6.24 -6.89
C ASN A 135 -9.56 -7.21 -7.79
N ASP A 136 -9.26 -7.24 -9.09
CA ASP A 136 -10.01 -8.04 -10.07
C ASP A 136 -9.72 -9.54 -9.91
N SER A 137 -10.46 -10.20 -9.01
CA SER A 137 -10.39 -11.64 -8.78
C SER A 137 -11.78 -12.24 -8.66
N GLY A 138 -12.15 -13.11 -9.59
CA GLY A 138 -13.43 -13.82 -9.55
C GLY A 138 -13.56 -14.79 -8.38
N HIS A 139 -12.45 -15.41 -7.96
CA HIS A 139 -12.38 -16.43 -6.91
C HIS A 139 -12.46 -15.87 -5.49
N TYR A 140 -12.06 -14.63 -5.28
CA TYR A 140 -11.95 -14.04 -3.93
C TYR A 140 -12.71 -12.74 -3.76
N LYS A 141 -12.90 -11.99 -4.86
CA LYS A 141 -13.56 -10.67 -4.89
C LYS A 141 -13.20 -9.77 -3.70
N PRO A 142 -11.89 -9.58 -3.42
CA PRO A 142 -11.48 -8.81 -2.26
C PRO A 142 -11.85 -7.34 -2.44
N SER A 143 -12.23 -6.65 -1.38
CA SER A 143 -12.68 -5.25 -1.45
C SER A 143 -12.46 -4.52 -0.14
N GLY A 144 -12.53 -3.19 -0.19
CA GLY A 144 -12.34 -2.31 0.94
C GLY A 144 -10.89 -2.07 1.31
N ALA A 145 -10.72 -1.23 2.33
CA ALA A 145 -9.42 -0.73 2.78
C ALA A 145 -8.43 -1.84 3.18
N THR A 146 -8.91 -2.99 3.66
CA THR A 146 -8.04 -4.12 4.04
C THR A 146 -7.42 -4.78 2.81
N ALA A 147 -8.16 -4.92 1.71
CA ALA A 147 -7.65 -5.45 0.45
C ALA A 147 -6.61 -4.49 -0.16
N GLU A 148 -6.94 -3.20 -0.20
CA GLU A 148 -6.02 -2.15 -0.66
C GLU A 148 -4.72 -2.14 0.14
N THR A 149 -4.82 -2.08 1.47
CA THR A 149 -3.64 -2.01 2.34
C THR A 149 -2.79 -3.27 2.23
N SER A 150 -3.42 -4.45 2.19
CA SER A 150 -2.69 -5.72 2.05
C SER A 150 -1.95 -5.80 0.71
N ALA A 151 -2.60 -5.41 -0.38
CA ALA A 151 -1.97 -5.38 -1.70
C ALA A 151 -0.82 -4.37 -1.73
N THR A 152 -1.08 -3.11 -1.41
CA THR A 152 -0.08 -2.03 -1.49
C THR A 152 1.14 -2.30 -0.61
N ASN A 153 0.96 -2.83 0.61
CA ASN A 153 2.06 -3.22 1.49
C ASN A 153 2.85 -4.39 0.91
N ALA A 154 2.20 -5.44 0.40
CA ALA A 154 2.88 -6.60 -0.16
C ALA A 154 3.72 -6.23 -1.41
N PHE A 155 3.22 -5.33 -2.26
CA PHE A 155 3.98 -4.79 -3.39
C PHE A 155 5.16 -3.91 -2.95
N SER A 156 4.96 -3.06 -1.94
CA SER A 156 6.03 -2.24 -1.35
C SER A 156 7.15 -3.11 -0.79
N ASN A 157 6.79 -4.13 0.00
CA ASN A 157 7.72 -5.08 0.61
C ASN A 157 8.47 -5.92 -0.44
N ALA A 158 7.87 -6.13 -1.62
CA ALA A 158 8.51 -6.80 -2.74
C ALA A 158 9.41 -5.88 -3.59
N GLY A 159 9.57 -4.60 -3.20
CA GLY A 159 10.47 -3.64 -3.87
C GLY A 159 9.81 -2.79 -4.95
N PHE A 160 8.48 -2.79 -5.07
CA PHE A 160 7.76 -1.94 -6.02
C PHE A 160 7.21 -0.68 -5.34
N ASN A 161 7.32 0.47 -5.99
CA ASN A 161 6.54 1.65 -5.58
C ASN A 161 5.05 1.38 -5.83
N SER A 162 4.23 1.27 -4.78
CA SER A 162 2.78 1.00 -4.85
C SER A 162 1.90 2.21 -4.55
N LEU A 163 2.49 3.35 -4.18
CA LEU A 163 1.76 4.55 -3.76
C LEU A 163 0.83 5.06 -4.87
N ASN A 164 -0.45 5.23 -4.54
CA ASN A 164 -1.51 5.70 -5.46
C ASN A 164 -1.66 4.85 -6.74
N LYS A 165 -1.26 3.57 -6.69
CA LYS A 165 -1.37 2.65 -7.83
C LYS A 165 -2.53 1.67 -7.71
N TYR A 166 -3.12 1.57 -6.53
CA TYR A 166 -4.29 0.73 -6.30
C TYR A 166 -5.57 1.46 -6.71
N PHE A 167 -6.50 0.73 -7.32
CA PHE A 167 -7.88 1.16 -7.47
C PHE A 167 -8.81 -0.04 -7.36
N GLU A 168 -10.01 0.17 -6.82
CA GLU A 168 -11.04 -0.86 -6.84
C GLU A 168 -11.69 -0.98 -8.21
N LYS A 169 -11.91 -2.21 -8.62
CA LYS A 169 -12.68 -2.59 -9.79
C LYS A 169 -13.96 -3.28 -9.29
N HIS A 170 -15.09 -2.63 -9.55
CA HIS A 170 -16.43 -3.13 -9.24
C HIS A 170 -16.97 -4.00 -10.39
#